data_AF-A0A0K1PK08-F1
#
_entry.id   AF-A0A0K1PK08-F1
#
_cell.length_a   1.000
_cell.length_b   1.000
_cell.length_c   1.000
_cell.angle_alpha   90.00
_cell.angle_beta   90.00
_cell.angle_gamma   90.00
#
_symmetry.space_group_name_H-M   'P 1'
#
loop_
_entity.id
_entity.type
_entity.pdbx_description
1 polymer ?
#
loop_
_entity_poly.entity_id
_entity_poly.type
_entity_poly.pdbx_seq_one_letter_code
_entity_poly.pdbx_strand_id
1 'polypeptide(L)'
;MSFHEALVEQKARLRFDYPEYNLKLAQIANLLFIGGTPDSLAPFTATHATFLVDDIQAFARALPARGAEILEAPKEVPTGWNMLVRHPDGTLVEYVEHRDKNPADRM
;
A
#
# COMPACT_ATOMS: atom_id res chain seq x y z
N MET A 1 2.07 14.17 4.63
CA MET A 1 1.10 13.51 3.75
C MET A 1 1.35 13.96 2.31
N SER A 2 2.27 13.32 1.58
CA SER A 2 2.56 13.76 0.19
C SER A 2 3.23 12.72 -0.73
N PHE A 3 3.43 11.46 -0.31
CA PHE A 3 3.90 10.40 -1.21
C PHE A 3 2.72 9.62 -1.82
N HIS A 4 1.86 9.05 -0.97
CA HIS A 4 0.74 8.21 -1.40
C HIS A 4 -0.25 8.95 -2.31
N GLU A 5 -0.65 10.16 -1.95
CA GLU A 5 -1.53 10.98 -2.78
C GLU A 5 -0.91 11.30 -4.16
N ALA A 6 0.43 11.42 -4.23
CA ALA A 6 1.16 11.68 -5.47
C ALA A 6 1.49 10.40 -6.28
N LEU A 7 1.45 9.22 -5.64
CA LEU A 7 1.60 7.94 -6.31
C LEU A 7 0.31 7.56 -7.06
N VAL A 8 -0.85 7.76 -6.43
CA VAL A 8 -2.18 7.48 -7.03
C VAL A 8 -2.85 8.72 -7.63
N GLU A 9 -2.16 9.86 -7.68
CA GLU A 9 -2.66 11.14 -8.20
C GLU A 9 -4.03 11.57 -7.64
N GLN A 10 -4.31 11.20 -6.39
CA GLN A 10 -5.58 11.46 -5.72
C GLN A 10 -5.37 11.90 -4.28
N LYS A 11 -6.16 12.88 -3.84
CA LYS A 11 -6.18 13.30 -2.43
C LYS A 11 -6.94 12.29 -1.58
N ALA A 12 -6.55 12.17 -0.30
CA ALA A 12 -7.26 11.32 0.63
C ALA A 12 -8.70 11.82 0.81
N ARG A 13 -9.65 10.91 0.61
CA ARG A 13 -11.10 11.19 0.67
C ARG A 13 -11.66 11.01 2.08
N LEU A 14 -10.96 10.26 2.93
CA LEU A 14 -11.37 10.00 4.31
C LEU A 14 -10.15 10.07 5.24
N ARG A 15 -10.33 10.74 6.39
CA ARG A 15 -9.37 10.78 7.50
C ARG A 15 -10.17 10.71 8.79
N PHE A 16 -9.92 9.71 9.63
CA PHE A 16 -10.59 9.60 10.93
C PHE A 16 -9.73 8.88 11.96
N ASP A 17 -9.95 9.22 13.22
CA ASP A 17 -9.33 8.51 14.34
C ASP A 17 -10.20 7.29 14.69
N TYR A 18 -9.56 6.17 15.02
CA TYR A 18 -10.19 4.98 15.57
C TYR A 18 -9.66 4.75 16.99
N PRO A 19 -10.26 5.42 18.00
CA PRO A 19 -9.68 5.57 19.32
C PRO A 19 -9.60 4.27 20.11
N GLU A 20 -10.55 3.35 19.87
CA GLU A 20 -10.64 2.04 20.53
C GLU A 20 -9.35 1.21 20.37
N TYR A 21 -8.70 1.34 19.21
CA TYR A 21 -7.43 0.69 18.91
C TYR A 21 -6.24 1.66 18.91
N ASN A 22 -6.47 2.93 19.26
CA ASN A 22 -5.50 4.01 19.17
C ASN A 22 -4.88 4.14 17.76
N LEU A 23 -5.74 4.09 16.74
CA LEU A 23 -5.37 4.16 15.34
C LEU A 23 -5.85 5.46 14.68
N LYS A 24 -5.21 5.81 13.57
CA LYS A 24 -5.59 6.86 12.63
C LYS A 24 -5.74 6.23 11.26
N LEU A 25 -6.88 6.42 10.61
CA LEU A 25 -7.14 5.86 9.31
C LEU A 25 -7.20 6.97 8.26
N ALA A 26 -6.63 6.68 7.10
CA ALA A 26 -6.80 7.52 5.91
C ALA A 26 -7.11 6.66 4.71
N GLN A 27 -8.05 7.08 3.88
CA GLN A 27 -8.32 6.42 2.60
C GLN A 27 -7.86 7.31 1.46
N ILE A 28 -7.03 6.75 0.57
CA ILE A 28 -6.64 7.37 -0.69
C ILE A 28 -6.97 6.37 -1.80
N ALA A 29 -7.86 6.74 -2.74
CA ALA A 29 -8.40 5.81 -3.74
C ALA A 29 -8.97 4.52 -3.10
N ASN A 30 -8.52 3.34 -3.55
CA ASN A 30 -8.88 2.01 -3.03
C ASN A 30 -7.97 1.52 -1.89
N LEU A 31 -7.14 2.41 -1.31
CA LEU A 31 -6.13 2.08 -0.31
C LEU A 31 -6.55 2.61 1.06
N LEU A 32 -6.46 1.76 2.09
CA LEU A 32 -6.68 2.12 3.48
C LEU A 32 -5.35 2.14 4.23
N PHE A 33 -4.99 3.30 4.75
CA PHE A 33 -3.82 3.51 5.61
C PHE A 33 -4.24 3.43 7.06
N ILE A 34 -3.48 2.69 7.87
CA ILE A 34 -3.68 2.58 9.31
C ILE A 34 -2.39 3.02 9.99
N GLY A 35 -2.44 4.13 10.71
CA GLY A 35 -1.35 4.64 11.54
C GLY A 35 -1.66 4.45 13.02
N GLY A 36 -0.67 4.14 13.84
CA GLY A 36 -0.83 3.93 15.27
C GLY A 36 0.52 3.87 15.98
N THR A 37 0.52 3.66 17.30
CA THR A 37 1.75 3.36 18.04
C THR A 37 2.25 1.93 17.70
N PRO A 38 3.52 1.59 17.92
CA PRO A 38 4.04 0.24 17.66
C PRO A 38 3.20 -0.87 18.33
N ASP A 39 2.77 -0.66 19.57
CA ASP A 39 1.93 -1.61 20.30
C ASP A 39 0.52 -1.73 19.70
N SER A 40 -0.05 -0.61 19.26
CA SER A 40 -1.35 -0.57 18.56
C SER A 40 -1.30 -1.23 17.18
N LEU A 41 -0.15 -1.12 16.51
CA LEU A 41 0.08 -1.70 15.19
C LEU A 41 0.52 -3.16 15.27
N ALA A 42 1.03 -3.66 16.41
CA ALA A 42 1.53 -5.02 16.58
C ALA A 42 0.59 -6.12 16.03
N PRO A 43 -0.75 -6.07 16.19
CA PRO A 43 -1.67 -7.03 15.57
C PRO A 43 -1.76 -6.94 14.04
N PHE A 44 -1.37 -5.80 13.47
CA PHE A 44 -1.45 -5.43 12.05
C PHE A 44 -0.06 -5.36 11.37
N THR A 45 1.01 -5.74 12.08
CA THR A 45 2.42 -5.55 11.66
C THR A 45 2.89 -6.41 10.49
N ALA A 46 2.14 -7.46 10.10
CA ALA A 46 2.55 -8.31 8.99
C ALA A 46 2.41 -7.61 7.62
N THR A 47 1.46 -6.68 7.48
CA THR A 47 1.23 -5.90 6.25
C THR A 47 0.54 -4.58 6.60
N HIS A 48 1.25 -3.43 6.60
CA HIS A 48 0.62 -2.14 6.99
C HIS A 48 -0.36 -1.60 5.94
N ALA A 49 -0.25 -2.04 4.68
CA ALA A 49 -1.26 -1.87 3.64
C ALA A 49 -1.01 -2.84 2.48
N THR A 50 -2.07 -3.26 1.80
CA THR A 50 -2.00 -3.99 0.53
C THR A 50 -2.55 -3.11 -0.59
N PHE A 51 -1.76 -2.89 -1.63
CA PHE A 51 -2.13 -2.09 -2.80
C PHE A 51 -2.39 -3.03 -3.98
N LEU A 52 -3.64 -3.05 -4.46
CA LEU A 52 -3.97 -3.71 -5.72
C LEU A 52 -3.55 -2.78 -6.88
N VAL A 53 -2.71 -3.28 -7.78
CA VAL A 53 -2.18 -2.54 -8.93
C VAL A 53 -2.41 -3.28 -10.24
N ASP A 54 -2.45 -2.51 -11.33
CA ASP A 54 -2.64 -3.04 -12.67
C ASP A 54 -1.36 -3.54 -13.35
N ASP A 55 -0.17 -3.11 -12.92
CA ASP A 55 1.11 -3.60 -13.48
C ASP A 55 2.20 -3.54 -12.40
N ILE A 56 2.42 -4.67 -11.72
CA ILE A 56 3.38 -4.74 -10.63
C ILE A 56 4.82 -4.46 -11.10
N GLN A 57 5.14 -4.79 -12.36
CA GLN A 57 6.46 -4.58 -12.93
C GLN A 57 6.72 -3.09 -13.21
N ALA A 58 5.69 -2.34 -13.64
CA ALA A 58 5.77 -0.89 -13.79
C ALA A 58 6.01 -0.21 -12.43
N PHE A 59 5.31 -0.63 -11.38
CA PHE A 59 5.54 -0.12 -10.03
C PHE A 59 6.93 -0.47 -9.51
N ALA A 60 7.41 -1.70 -9.72
CA ALA A 60 8.76 -2.11 -9.34
C ALA A 60 9.86 -1.25 -10.00
N ARG A 61 9.64 -0.77 -11.24
CA ARG A 61 10.56 0.16 -11.92
C ARG A 61 10.48 1.59 -11.37
N ALA A 62 9.28 2.07 -11.02
CA ALA A 62 9.04 3.47 -10.68
C ALA A 62 9.33 3.80 -9.20
N LEU A 63 9.08 2.85 -8.28
CA LEU A 63 9.14 3.07 -6.84
C LEU A 63 10.55 3.45 -6.32
N PRO A 64 11.65 2.82 -6.78
CA PRO A 64 13.00 3.20 -6.34
C PRO A 64 13.36 4.66 -6.64
N ALA A 65 12.94 5.19 -7.79
CA ALA A 65 13.18 6.59 -8.17
C ALA A 65 12.46 7.60 -7.25
N ARG A 66 11.50 7.14 -6.45
CA ARG A 66 10.74 7.94 -5.47
C ARG A 66 11.16 7.66 -4.02
N GLY A 67 12.27 6.95 -3.81
CA GLY A 67 12.86 6.67 -2.50
C GLY A 67 12.28 5.46 -1.77
N ALA A 68 11.52 4.60 -2.44
CA ALA A 68 11.06 3.34 -1.87
C ALA A 68 12.10 2.23 -2.08
N GLU A 69 12.17 1.29 -1.13
CA GLU A 69 13.05 0.13 -1.16
C GLU A 69 12.21 -1.13 -1.43
N ILE A 70 12.58 -1.90 -2.45
CA ILE A 70 11.95 -3.20 -2.73
C ILE A 70 12.62 -4.24 -1.84
N LEU A 71 11.89 -4.73 -0.84
CA LEU A 71 12.38 -5.75 0.11
C LEU A 71 12.23 -7.16 -0.47
N GLU A 72 11.11 -7.40 -1.16
CA GLU A 72 10.88 -8.61 -1.94
C GLU A 72 10.47 -8.22 -3.35
N ALA A 73 11.26 -8.64 -4.35
CA ALA A 73 10.97 -8.37 -5.75
C ALA A 73 9.65 -9.01 -6.21
N PRO A 74 9.01 -8.51 -7.30
CA PRO A 74 7.83 -9.13 -7.87
C PRO A 74 8.01 -10.64 -8.08
N LYS A 75 7.12 -11.41 -7.47
CA LYS A 75 7.06 -12.87 -7.59
C LYS A 75 5.64 -13.34 -7.88
N GLU A 76 5.55 -14.46 -8.59
CA GLU A 76 4.26 -15.09 -8.86
C GLU A 76 3.66 -15.70 -7.59
N VAL A 77 2.35 -15.54 -7.46
CA VAL A 77 1.51 -16.17 -6.45
C VAL A 77 0.25 -16.75 -7.14
N PRO A 78 -0.52 -17.64 -6.48
CA PRO A 78 -1.67 -18.27 -7.13
C PRO A 78 -2.67 -17.27 -7.74
N THR A 79 -2.90 -16.14 -7.08
CA THR A 79 -3.82 -15.08 -7.51
C THR A 79 -3.23 -14.09 -8.53
N GLY A 80 -1.93 -14.17 -8.83
CA GLY A 80 -1.24 -13.26 -9.74
C GLY A 80 0.20 -13.00 -9.29
N TRP A 81 0.48 -11.79 -8.81
CA TRP A 81 1.82 -11.39 -8.36
C TRP A 81 1.77 -10.63 -7.04
N ASN A 82 2.84 -10.71 -6.25
CA ASN A 82 3.06 -9.76 -5.16
C ASN A 82 4.52 -9.27 -5.08
N MET A 83 4.72 -8.16 -4.39
CA MET A 83 6.03 -7.66 -3.96
C MET A 83 5.90 -6.94 -2.62
N LEU A 84 6.97 -6.93 -1.82
CA LEU A 84 7.01 -6.20 -0.55
C LEU A 84 7.92 -4.98 -0.69
N VAL A 85 7.39 -3.81 -0.34
CA VAL A 85 8.07 -2.54 -0.51
C VAL A 85 8.07 -1.76 0.80
N ARG A 86 9.22 -1.19 1.16
CA ARG A 86 9.31 -0.17 2.20
C ARG A 86 9.23 1.22 1.57
N HIS A 87 8.23 1.99 1.94
CA HIS A 87 8.08 3.37 1.49
C HIS A 87 9.06 4.32 2.23
N PRO A 88 9.30 5.55 1.71
CA PRO A 88 10.24 6.50 2.30
C PRO A 88 9.96 6.87 3.77
N ASP A 89 8.70 6.75 4.22
CA ASP A 89 8.29 6.99 5.60
C ASP A 89 8.44 5.77 6.52
N GLY A 90 9.01 4.68 6.01
CA GLY A 90 9.25 3.44 6.74
C GLY A 90 8.12 2.41 6.65
N THR A 91 6.98 2.75 6.06
CA THR A 91 5.80 1.88 5.94
C THR A 91 6.09 0.65 5.08
N LEU A 92 5.65 -0.53 5.50
CA LEU A 92 5.71 -1.76 4.72
C LEU A 92 4.40 -1.96 3.95
N VAL A 93 4.48 -2.00 2.63
CA VAL A 93 3.33 -2.15 1.74
C VAL A 93 3.53 -3.36 0.85
N GLU A 94 2.54 -4.24 0.82
CA GLU A 94 2.46 -5.31 -0.16
C GLU A 94 1.76 -4.76 -1.42
N TYR A 95 2.39 -4.89 -2.57
CA TYR A 95 1.74 -4.62 -3.84
C TYR A 95 1.30 -5.95 -4.43
N VAL A 96 0.06 -6.02 -4.88
CA VAL A 96 -0.55 -7.21 -5.46
C VAL A 96 -1.08 -6.85 -6.85
N GLU A 97 -0.85 -7.72 -7.82
CA GLU A 97 -1.53 -7.68 -9.11
C GLU A 97 -2.33 -8.97 -9.26
N HIS A 98 -3.65 -8.88 -9.46
CA HIS A 98 -4.47 -10.05 -9.77
C HIS A 98 -4.31 -10.45 -11.23
N ARG A 99 -4.18 -11.75 -11.48
CA ARG A 99 -4.17 -12.31 -12.84
C ARG A 99 -5.48 -12.02 -13.56
N ASP A 100 -6.59 -12.20 -12.85
CA ASP A 100 -7.94 -11.88 -13.33
C ASP A 100 -8.34 -10.48 -12.83
N LYS A 101 -8.26 -9.48 -13.70
CA LYS A 101 -8.53 -8.07 -13.36
C LYS A 101 -10.03 -7.78 -13.45
N ASN A 102 -10.63 -7.31 -12.36
CA ASN A 102 -11.99 -6.78 -12.39
C ASN A 102 -11.98 -5.40 -13.08
N PRO A 103 -12.87 -5.11 -14.05
CA PRO A 103 -12.97 -3.79 -14.65
C PRO A 103 -13.15 -2.64 -13.64
N ALA A 104 -13.73 -2.91 -12.48
CA ALA A 104 -13.91 -1.92 -11.41
C ALA A 104 -12.63 -1.62 -10.61
N ASP A 105 -11.60 -2.47 -10.73
CA ASP A 105 -10.32 -2.34 -10.03
C ASP A 105 -9.27 -1.62 -10.87
N ARG A 106 -9.56 -1.37 -12.15
CA ARG A 106 -8.66 -0.70 -13.10
C ARG A 106 -8.65 0.80 -12.85
N MET A 107 -7.47 1.38 -12.61
CA MET A 107 -7.26 2.84 -12.55
C MET A 107 -6.70 3.36 -13.88
#